data_AF-A0A4X2KZF6-F1
#
_entry.id   AF-A0A4X2KZF6-F1
#
_cell.length_a   1.000
_cell.length_b   1.000
_cell.length_c   1.000
_cell.angle_alpha   90.00
_cell.angle_beta   90.00
_cell.angle_gamma   90.00
#
_symmetry.space_group_name_H-M   'P 1'
#
loop_
_entity.id
_entity.type
_entity.pdbx_description
1 polymer ?
#
loop_
_entity_poly.entity_id
_entity_poly.type
_entity_poly.pdbx_seq_one_letter_code
_entity_poly.pdbx_strand_id
1 'polypeptide(L)'
;MFPSSFSPHSLPLRFWVNMIKNPQFVFDIHKNSITDACLSVVAQTFMDSCSTSEHRLGKDSPSNKLLYAKDIPSYKNWVERYYSDIGKMPAISDQDMNAYLAEQSRMHMNEFNTMSALSEIFSYVGKYSEEVSLGLPRGNSGLTYLHPRPLP
;
A
#
# COMPACT_ATOMS: atom_id res chain seq x y z
N MET A 1 19.14 -11.91 4.13
CA MET A 1 17.92 -12.51 3.57
C MET A 1 16.75 -12.01 4.41
N PHE A 2 15.88 -11.15 3.86
CA PHE A 2 14.72 -10.65 4.61
C PHE A 2 13.81 -11.83 4.98
N PRO A 3 13.29 -11.91 6.22
CA PRO A 3 12.35 -12.95 6.59
C PRO A 3 11.11 -12.88 5.69
N SER A 4 10.63 -14.03 5.27
CA SER A 4 9.54 -14.27 4.31
C SER A 4 8.18 -13.64 4.68
N SER A 5 8.07 -13.01 5.85
CA SER A 5 6.89 -12.31 6.35
C SER A 5 6.82 -10.82 5.97
N PHE A 6 7.91 -10.20 5.49
CA PHE A 6 7.91 -8.82 5.02
C PHE A 6 8.15 -8.75 3.52
N SER A 7 7.09 -8.48 2.76
CA SER A 7 7.22 -8.20 1.33
C SER A 7 7.70 -6.76 1.14
N PRO A 8 8.92 -6.50 0.65
CA PRO A 8 9.38 -5.15 0.29
C PRO A 8 8.48 -4.49 -0.78
N HIS A 9 7.58 -5.26 -1.39
CA HIS A 9 6.63 -4.79 -2.37
C HIS A 9 5.40 -4.08 -1.78
N SER A 10 5.07 -4.23 -0.48
CA SER A 10 3.84 -3.66 0.06
C SER A 10 4.01 -2.23 0.56
N LEU A 11 5.03 -1.94 1.38
CA LEU A 11 5.15 -0.63 2.04
C LEU A 11 6.10 0.34 1.29
N PRO A 12 7.37 -0.01 1.03
CA PRO A 12 8.27 0.89 0.28
C PRO A 12 7.77 1.20 -1.13
N LEU A 13 7.42 0.18 -1.92
CA LEU A 13 7.11 0.36 -3.34
C LEU A 13 5.71 0.92 -3.63
N ARG A 14 4.71 0.62 -2.80
CA ARG A 14 3.34 1.09 -3.05
C ARG A 14 3.00 2.37 -2.30
N PHE A 15 3.42 2.49 -1.05
CA PHE A 15 3.09 3.67 -0.25
C PHE A 15 4.16 4.75 -0.39
N TRP A 16 5.40 4.47 0.03
CA TRP A 16 6.44 5.50 0.14
C TRP A 16 6.89 6.07 -1.19
N VAL A 17 7.12 5.24 -2.20
CA VAL A 17 7.44 5.70 -3.56
C VAL A 17 6.32 6.59 -4.11
N ASN A 18 5.06 6.22 -3.86
CA ASN A 18 3.92 7.01 -4.31
C ASN A 18 3.88 8.37 -3.60
N MET A 19 4.14 8.42 -2.30
CA MET A 19 4.20 9.67 -1.53
C MET A 19 5.34 10.58 -1.95
N ILE A 20 6.54 10.02 -2.19
CA ILE A 20 7.71 10.78 -2.67
C ILE A 20 7.43 11.38 -4.04
N LYS A 21 6.83 10.61 -4.95
CA LYS A 21 6.52 11.09 -6.30
C LYS A 21 5.35 12.06 -6.34
N ASN A 22 4.40 11.95 -5.40
CA ASN A 22 3.16 12.71 -5.41
C ASN A 22 2.97 13.49 -4.10
N PRO A 23 3.84 14.46 -3.79
CA PRO A 23 3.75 15.25 -2.57
C PRO A 23 2.45 16.07 -2.50
N GLN A 24 1.81 16.35 -3.63
CA GLN A 24 0.50 17.03 -3.69
C GLN A 24 -0.65 16.22 -3.07
N PHE A 25 -0.44 14.94 -2.78
CA PHE A 25 -1.42 14.14 -2.02
C PHE A 25 -1.41 14.44 -0.52
N VAL A 26 -0.35 15.09 -0.03
CA VAL A 26 -0.18 15.42 1.39
C VAL A 26 -0.20 16.93 1.61
N PHE A 27 0.30 17.70 0.65
CA PHE A 27 0.45 19.15 0.75
C PHE A 27 -0.32 19.86 -0.36
N ASP A 28 -0.87 21.02 -0.05
CA ASP A 28 -1.49 21.90 -1.05
C ASP A 28 -0.39 22.64 -1.84
N ILE A 29 0.15 21.95 -2.84
CA ILE A 29 1.25 22.46 -3.68
C ILE A 29 1.01 22.14 -5.15
N HIS A 30 1.49 23.03 -6.01
CA HIS A 30 1.56 22.75 -7.44
C HIS A 30 2.90 22.11 -7.81
N LYS A 31 2.86 20.85 -8.25
CA LYS A 31 4.05 20.14 -8.74
C LYS A 31 4.24 20.39 -10.23
N ASN A 32 5.29 21.15 -10.58
CA ASN A 32 5.69 21.35 -11.98
C ASN A 32 6.47 20.13 -12.54
N SER A 33 6.66 20.10 -13.87
CA SER A 33 7.30 18.99 -14.58
C SER A 33 8.77 18.76 -14.20
N ILE A 34 9.50 19.83 -13.85
CA ILE A 34 10.90 19.72 -13.42
C ILE A 34 10.97 19.05 -12.05
N THR A 35 10.16 19.51 -11.10
CA THR A 35 10.06 18.90 -9.77
C THR A 35 9.63 17.44 -9.86
N ASP A 36 8.67 17.11 -10.73
CA ASP A 36 8.26 15.72 -10.97
C ASP A 36 9.40 14.82 -11.47
N ALA A 37 10.21 15.31 -12.41
CA ALA A 37 11.39 14.58 -12.90
C ALA A 37 12.43 14.37 -11.80
N CYS A 38 12.71 15.40 -10.99
CA CYS A 38 13.63 15.30 -9.85
C CYS A 38 13.13 14.29 -8.80
N LEU A 39 11.86 14.35 -8.43
CA LEU A 39 11.26 13.41 -7.46
C LEU A 39 11.24 11.97 -7.99
N SER A 40 11.10 11.77 -9.29
CA SER A 40 11.19 10.44 -9.91
C SER A 40 12.59 9.83 -9.75
N VAL A 41 13.65 10.64 -9.83
CA VAL A 41 15.03 10.19 -9.56
C VAL A 41 15.21 9.79 -8.09
N VAL A 42 14.70 10.60 -7.15
CA VAL A 42 14.75 10.29 -5.72
C VAL A 42 13.96 9.03 -5.40
N ALA A 43 12.75 8.89 -5.95
CA ALA A 43 11.92 7.71 -5.79
C ALA A 43 12.61 6.44 -6.33
N GLN A 44 13.27 6.53 -7.49
CA GLN A 44 14.04 5.41 -8.03
C GLN A 44 15.19 5.02 -7.11
N THR A 45 15.90 5.99 -6.56
CA THR A 45 17.00 5.77 -5.61
C THR A 45 16.50 5.09 -4.33
N PHE A 46 15.34 5.51 -3.82
CA PHE A 46 14.68 4.88 -2.69
C PHE A 46 14.28 3.43 -2.99
N MET A 47 13.72 3.15 -4.17
CA MET A 47 13.41 1.78 -4.62
C MET A 47 14.67 0.91 -4.69
N ASP A 48 15.74 1.42 -5.30
CA ASP A 48 17.01 0.70 -5.44
C ASP A 48 17.62 0.37 -4.05
N SER A 49 17.41 1.25 -3.07
CA SER A 49 17.82 1.06 -1.68
C SER A 49 17.04 -0.05 -0.97
N CYS A 50 15.82 -0.34 -1.40
CA CYS A 50 14.98 -1.41 -0.87
C CYS A 50 15.18 -2.75 -1.60
N SER A 51 15.95 -2.77 -2.70
CA SER A 51 16.17 -3.97 -3.50
C SER A 51 17.26 -4.87 -2.91
N THR A 52 17.05 -6.19 -2.97
CA THR A 52 18.08 -7.20 -2.66
C THR A 52 19.05 -7.45 -3.81
N SER A 53 18.78 -6.93 -5.02
CA SER A 53 19.63 -7.14 -6.19
C SER A 53 20.93 -6.36 -6.11
N GLU A 54 22.05 -6.97 -6.52
CA GLU A 54 23.32 -6.26 -6.63
C GLU A 54 23.24 -5.14 -7.66
N HIS A 55 23.85 -4.00 -7.30
CA HIS A 55 23.86 -2.82 -8.13
C HIS A 55 24.98 -2.95 -9.18
N ARG A 56 24.70 -3.60 -10.31
CA ARG A 56 25.64 -3.70 -11.43
C ARG A 56 25.63 -2.42 -12.24
N LEU A 57 26.66 -1.60 -12.04
CA LEU A 57 26.89 -0.39 -12.81
C LEU A 57 27.81 -0.67 -13.99
N GLY A 58 27.46 -0.08 -15.14
CA GLY A 58 28.24 -0.14 -16.36
C GLY A 58 28.06 1.14 -17.18
N LYS A 59 28.81 1.25 -18.27
CA LYS A 59 28.79 2.42 -19.18
C LYS A 59 27.40 2.76 -19.75
N ASP A 60 26.50 1.78 -19.81
CA ASP A 60 25.12 1.94 -20.31
C ASP A 60 24.10 2.18 -19.19
N SER A 61 24.56 2.39 -17.94
CA SER A 61 23.67 2.69 -16.82
C SER A 61 23.08 4.10 -16.95
N PRO A 62 21.78 4.28 -16.70
CA PRO A 62 21.16 5.60 -16.80
C PRO A 62 21.74 6.55 -15.74
N SER A 63 21.90 7.83 -16.08
CA SER A 63 22.65 8.82 -15.29
C SER A 63 22.15 8.96 -13.85
N ASN A 64 20.84 8.79 -13.62
CA ASN A 64 20.25 8.84 -12.29
C ASN A 64 20.73 7.71 -11.36
N LYS A 65 21.08 6.54 -11.90
CA LYS A 65 21.68 5.44 -11.12
C LYS A 65 23.13 5.73 -10.75
N LEU A 66 23.87 6.40 -11.63
CA LEU A 66 25.25 6.80 -11.36
C LEU A 66 25.33 7.87 -10.28
N LEU A 67 24.32 8.74 -10.17
CA LEU A 67 24.28 9.85 -9.22
C LEU A 67 24.37 9.38 -7.76
N TYR A 68 23.66 8.30 -7.42
CA TYR A 68 23.58 7.78 -6.04
C TYR A 68 24.27 6.43 -5.83
N ALA A 69 24.96 5.93 -6.87
CA ALA A 69 25.67 4.66 -6.89
C ALA A 69 26.48 4.36 -5.61
N LYS A 70 27.19 5.37 -5.10
CA LYS A 70 28.08 5.24 -3.94
C LYS A 70 27.33 5.17 -2.61
N ASP A 71 26.13 5.75 -2.55
CA ASP A 71 25.34 5.85 -1.33
C ASP A 71 24.37 4.66 -1.17
N ILE A 72 23.94 4.04 -2.27
CA ILE A 72 23.03 2.88 -2.29
C ILE A 72 23.45 1.76 -1.30
N PRO A 73 24.72 1.33 -1.22
CA PRO A 73 25.11 0.29 -0.26
C PRO A 73 24.82 0.68 1.21
N SER A 74 25.05 1.95 1.56
CA SER A 74 24.74 2.46 2.90
C SER A 74 23.23 2.50 3.16
N TYR A 75 22.43 2.93 2.18
CA TYR A 75 20.97 2.94 2.30
C TYR A 75 20.38 1.54 2.45
N LYS A 76 20.91 0.55 1.72
CA LYS A 76 20.52 -0.86 1.89
C LYS A 76 20.78 -1.34 3.31
N ASN A 77 21.94 -1.03 3.87
CA ASN A 77 22.26 -1.37 5.27
C ASN A 77 21.27 -0.73 6.26
N TRP A 78 20.82 0.51 6.01
CA TRP A 78 19.81 1.15 6.85
C TRP A 78 18.44 0.47 6.74
N VAL A 79 18.02 0.09 5.52
CA VAL A 79 16.78 -0.65 5.29
C VAL A 79 16.82 -2.02 5.99
N GLU A 80 17.94 -2.73 5.90
CA GLU A 80 18.12 -4.01 6.60
C GLU A 80 18.02 -3.87 8.12
N ARG A 81 18.68 -2.85 8.69
CA ARG A 81 18.58 -2.55 10.13
C ARG A 81 17.16 -2.17 10.54
N TYR A 82 16.50 -1.31 9.78
CA TYR A 82 15.11 -0.90 10.03
C TYR A 82 14.17 -2.10 10.16
N TYR A 83 14.21 -3.03 9.20
CA TYR A 83 13.38 -4.23 9.27
C TYR A 83 13.84 -5.21 10.37
N SER A 84 15.14 -5.31 10.63
CA SER A 84 15.68 -6.11 11.73
C SER A 84 15.16 -5.62 13.08
N ASP A 85 15.11 -4.31 13.28
CA ASP A 85 14.70 -3.71 14.55
C ASP A 85 13.17 -3.83 14.74
N ILE A 86 12.38 -3.64 13.67
CA ILE A 86 10.93 -3.95 13.70
C ILE A 86 10.70 -5.41 14.08
N GLY A 87 11.46 -6.34 13.52
CA GLY A 87 11.33 -7.77 13.82
C GLY A 87 11.65 -8.14 15.27
N LYS A 88 12.34 -7.28 16.02
CA LYS A 88 12.64 -7.45 17.46
C LYS A 88 11.62 -6.77 18.37
N MET A 89 10.72 -5.95 17.82
CA MET A 89 9.70 -5.27 18.61
C MET A 89 8.71 -6.29 19.19
N PRO A 90 8.12 -6.02 20.37
CA PRO A 90 7.08 -6.88 20.92
C PRO A 90 5.88 -6.94 19.97
N ALA A 91 5.24 -8.11 19.89
CA ALA A 91 4.01 -8.26 19.11
C ALA A 91 2.91 -7.35 19.67
N ILE A 92 2.15 -6.74 18.77
CA ILE A 92 0.97 -5.94 19.13
C ILE A 92 -0.16 -6.91 19.48
N SER A 93 -0.83 -6.69 20.60
CA SER A 93 -1.97 -7.53 21.00
C SER A 93 -3.19 -7.26 20.10
N ASP A 94 -4.04 -8.26 19.91
CA ASP A 94 -5.30 -8.08 19.16
C ASP A 94 -6.20 -7.01 19.79
N GLN A 95 -6.17 -6.89 21.12
CA GLN A 95 -6.91 -5.87 21.85
C GLN A 95 -6.43 -4.46 21.47
N ASP A 96 -5.11 -4.23 21.49
CA ASP A 96 -4.54 -2.91 21.14
C ASP A 96 -4.76 -2.58 19.67
N MET A 97 -4.63 -3.57 18.79
CA MET A 97 -4.89 -3.41 17.35
C MET A 97 -6.36 -3.03 17.10
N ASN A 98 -7.30 -3.73 17.72
CA ASN A 98 -8.73 -3.44 17.58
C ASN A 98 -9.10 -2.08 18.17
N ALA A 99 -8.52 -1.72 19.32
CA ALA A 99 -8.72 -0.41 19.93
C ALA A 99 -8.21 0.72 19.01
N TYR A 100 -7.03 0.54 18.42
CA TYR A 100 -6.48 1.49 17.44
C TYR A 100 -7.37 1.63 16.21
N LEU A 101 -7.79 0.52 15.60
CA LEU A 101 -8.65 0.53 14.41
C LEU A 101 -10.03 1.15 14.68
N ALA A 102 -10.62 0.87 15.84
CA ALA A 102 -11.89 1.47 16.26
C ALA A 102 -11.77 3.00 16.40
N GLU A 103 -10.67 3.48 16.98
CA GLU A 103 -10.43 4.91 17.11
C GLU A 103 -10.21 5.59 15.75
N GLN A 104 -9.43 4.98 14.85
CA GLN A 104 -9.28 5.48 13.48
C GLN A 104 -10.63 5.53 12.74
N SER A 105 -11.44 4.48 12.85
CA SER A 105 -12.78 4.46 12.24
C SER A 105 -13.68 5.56 12.80
N ARG A 106 -13.58 5.86 14.09
CA ARG A 106 -14.34 6.93 14.74
C ARG A 106 -13.90 8.31 14.26
N MET A 107 -12.60 8.56 14.16
CA MET A 107 -12.05 9.85 13.73
C MET A 107 -12.46 10.21 12.29
N HIS A 108 -12.51 9.22 11.40
CA HIS A 108 -12.76 9.43 9.97
C HIS A 108 -14.19 9.06 9.52
N MET A 109 -15.12 8.82 10.45
CA MET A 109 -16.48 8.31 10.17
C MET A 109 -17.27 9.15 9.16
N ASN A 110 -17.08 10.47 9.16
CA ASN A 110 -17.85 11.41 8.34
C ASN A 110 -17.03 12.07 7.22
N GLU A 111 -15.83 11.56 6.93
CA GLU A 111 -14.96 12.14 5.90
C GLU A 111 -15.33 11.67 4.48
N PHE A 112 -16.01 10.53 4.36
CA PHE A 112 -16.31 9.90 3.07
C PHE A 112 -17.80 9.66 2.88
N ASN A 113 -18.30 9.85 1.65
CA ASN A 113 -19.67 9.53 1.31
C ASN A 113 -19.81 8.03 0.99
N THR A 114 -20.28 7.26 1.97
CA THR A 114 -20.48 5.81 1.83
C THR A 114 -21.49 5.46 0.75
N MET A 115 -22.55 6.25 0.56
CA MET A 115 -23.58 5.97 -0.45
C MET A 115 -23.04 6.09 -1.87
N SER A 116 -22.21 7.10 -2.13
CA SER A 116 -21.53 7.23 -3.42
C SER A 116 -20.59 6.06 -3.69
N ALA A 117 -19.77 5.69 -2.71
CA ALA A 117 -18.87 4.54 -2.84
C ALA A 117 -19.64 3.24 -3.10
N LEU A 118 -20.75 3.01 -2.38
CA LEU A 118 -21.61 1.84 -2.57
C LEU A 118 -22.24 1.79 -3.96
N SER A 119 -22.72 2.93 -4.47
CA SER A 119 -23.29 3.02 -5.83
C SER A 119 -22.27 2.60 -6.89
N GLU A 120 -21.04 3.11 -6.80
CA GLU A 120 -19.96 2.75 -7.71
C GLU A 120 -19.61 1.27 -7.61
N ILE A 121 -19.47 0.73 -6.39
CA ILE A 121 -19.16 -0.69 -6.18
C ILE A 121 -20.29 -1.59 -6.73
N PHE A 122 -21.55 -1.22 -6.50
CA PHE A 122 -22.70 -2.00 -6.97
C PHE A 122 -22.77 -2.09 -8.50
N SER A 123 -22.28 -1.06 -9.22
CA SER A 123 -22.16 -1.11 -10.68
C SER A 123 -21.29 -2.29 -11.15
N TYR A 124 -20.21 -2.61 -10.42
CA TYR A 124 -19.36 -3.76 -10.71
C TYR A 124 -20.03 -5.08 -10.36
N VAL A 125 -20.80 -5.13 -9.27
CA VAL A 125 -21.57 -6.33 -8.88
C VAL A 125 -22.60 -6.68 -9.96
N GLY A 126 -23.32 -5.68 -10.48
CA GLY A 126 -24.26 -5.89 -11.59
C GLY A 126 -23.56 -6.35 -12.87
N LYS A 127 -22.36 -5.81 -13.16
CA LYS A 127 -21.58 -6.15 -14.36
C LYS A 127 -21.03 -7.57 -14.35
N TYR A 128 -20.65 -8.09 -13.18
CA TYR A 128 -20.03 -9.41 -13.01
C TYR A 128 -20.90 -10.36 -12.17
N SER A 129 -22.23 -10.22 -12.28
CA SER A 129 -23.16 -10.91 -11.37
C SER A 129 -23.08 -12.43 -11.46
N GLU A 130 -22.79 -12.96 -12.65
CA GLU A 130 -22.63 -14.41 -12.87
C GLU A 130 -21.35 -14.92 -12.22
N GLU A 131 -20.20 -14.26 -12.44
CA GLU A 131 -18.93 -14.65 -11.84
C GLU A 131 -18.94 -14.50 -10.32
N VAL A 132 -19.57 -13.43 -9.80
CA VAL A 132 -19.76 -13.24 -8.36
C VAL A 132 -20.63 -14.36 -7.79
N SER A 133 -21.73 -14.72 -8.45
CA SER A 133 -22.62 -15.80 -7.98
C SER A 133 -21.97 -17.18 -8.04
N LEU A 134 -21.09 -17.42 -9.02
CA LEU A 134 -20.31 -18.66 -9.15
C LEU A 134 -19.16 -18.75 -8.15
N GLY A 135 -18.54 -17.61 -7.82
CA GLY A 135 -17.44 -17.52 -6.85
C GLY A 135 -17.91 -17.56 -5.39
N LEU A 136 -19.18 -17.26 -5.12
CA LEU A 136 -19.76 -17.42 -3.80
C LEU A 136 -19.87 -18.92 -3.46
N PRO A 137 -19.31 -19.39 -2.33
CA PRO A 137 -19.45 -20.77 -1.92
C PRO A 137 -20.93 -21.14 -1.86
N ARG A 138 -21.35 -22.19 -2.58
CA ARG A 138 -22.70 -22.77 -2.45
C ARG A 138 -22.83 -23.40 -1.06
N GLY A 139 -23.11 -22.58 -0.05
CA GLY A 139 -23.01 -22.97 1.36
C GLY A 139 -23.72 -22.01 2.30
N ASN A 140 -25.06 -22.06 2.29
CA ASN A 140 -25.98 -21.98 3.44
C ASN A 140 -25.79 -20.94 4.57
N SER A 141 -25.03 -19.86 4.39
CA SER A 141 -24.77 -18.88 5.47
C SER A 141 -25.34 -17.48 5.22
N GLY A 142 -25.86 -17.20 4.01
CA GLY A 142 -26.28 -15.85 3.60
C GLY A 142 -27.75 -15.67 3.21
N LEU A 143 -28.54 -16.75 3.08
CA LEU A 143 -29.94 -16.68 2.66
C LEU A 143 -30.92 -16.39 3.81
N THR A 144 -30.46 -16.28 5.06
CA THR A 144 -31.33 -16.02 6.22
C THR A 144 -31.74 -14.54 6.39
N TYR A 145 -31.12 -13.61 5.65
CA TYR A 145 -31.38 -12.16 5.82
C TYR A 145 -32.09 -11.48 4.65
N LEU A 146 -32.39 -12.20 3.55
CA LEU A 146 -33.01 -11.59 2.35
C LEU A 146 -34.47 -11.96 2.09
N HIS A 147 -35.11 -12.77 2.94
CA HIS A 147 -36.54 -13.00 2.88
C HIS A 147 -37.24 -12.44 4.12
N PRO A 148 -38.08 -11.39 4.01
CA PRO A 148 -39.04 -11.07 5.05
C PRO A 148 -39.94 -12.31 5.23
N ARG A 149 -39.99 -12.87 6.44
CA ARG A 149 -41.01 -13.87 6.77
C ARG A 149 -42.39 -13.25 6.51
N PRO A 150 -43.33 -13.95 5.85
CA PRO A 150 -44.73 -13.58 5.95
C PRO A 150 -45.11 -13.73 7.44
N LEU A 151 -45.60 -12.64 8.03
CA LEU A 151 -46.26 -12.71 9.34
C LEU A 151 -47.55 -13.55 9.20
N PRO A 152 -47.96 -14.24 10.27
CA PRO A 152 -49.14 -15.13 10.26
C PRO A 152 -50.44 -14.39 9.98
#